data_AF-A0A6C0DYS0-F1
#
_entry.id   AF-A0A6C0DYS0-F1
#
_cell.length_a   1.000
_cell.length_b   1.000
_cell.length_c   1.000
_cell.angle_alpha   90.00
_cell.angle_beta   90.00
_cell.angle_gamma   90.00
#
_symmetry.space_group_name_H-M   'P 1'
#
loop_
_entity.id
_entity.type
_entity.pdbx_description
1 polymer ?
#
loop_
_entity_poly.entity_id
_entity_poly.type
_entity_poly.pdbx_seq_one_letter_code
_entity_poly.pdbx_strand_id
1 'polypeptide(L)'
;MAHNNENNIKISLIKRNEIETELKQKQLNDVPPSKKLRLYDINRVASNLTSSIFDAEKCSLWTGYITNIKNKKKGIYINFYFKNQKKVALHRLLYSNYKGALLDSDYIKYSCDNKGICCNLNHMVKFSCIDEEMNNEEYEKKQRENEEKEKCKVKNNVLMIDDDFTIRID
;
A
#
# COMPACT_ATOMS: atom_id res chain seq x y z
N MET A 1 11.16 14.77 -34.86
CA MET A 1 11.20 14.78 -33.36
C MET A 1 9.84 14.51 -32.72
N ALA A 2 8.70 14.93 -33.30
CA ALA A 2 7.35 14.68 -32.75
C ALA A 2 6.94 13.19 -32.69
N HIS A 3 7.18 12.40 -33.74
CA HIS A 3 6.77 10.98 -33.78
C HIS A 3 7.42 10.09 -32.70
N ASN A 4 8.63 10.42 -32.24
CA ASN A 4 9.28 9.65 -31.18
C ASN A 4 8.62 9.91 -29.81
N ASN A 5 8.02 11.09 -29.61
CA ASN A 5 7.39 11.44 -28.35
C ASN A 5 6.04 10.75 -28.16
N GLU A 6 5.21 10.71 -29.21
CA GLU A 6 3.91 10.01 -29.19
C GLU A 6 4.06 8.52 -28.93
N ASN A 7 5.04 7.88 -29.58
CA ASN A 7 5.34 6.47 -29.36
C ASN A 7 5.77 6.19 -27.92
N ASN A 8 6.62 7.05 -27.33
CA ASN A 8 7.04 6.91 -25.94
C ASN A 8 5.88 7.08 -24.96
N ILE A 9 4.98 8.04 -25.21
CA ILE A 9 3.77 8.24 -24.41
C ILE A 9 2.89 7.00 -24.45
N LYS A 10 2.64 6.45 -25.64
CA LYS A 10 1.83 5.24 -25.83
C LYS A 10 2.42 4.03 -25.11
N ILE A 11 3.74 3.81 -25.21
CA ILE A 11 4.44 2.74 -24.49
C ILE A 11 4.27 2.91 -22.96
N SER A 12 4.40 4.14 -22.45
CA SER A 12 4.24 4.42 -21.01
C SER A 12 2.81 4.14 -20.51
N LEU A 13 1.80 4.41 -21.35
CA LEU A 13 0.39 4.15 -21.07
C LEU A 13 0.11 2.65 -21.02
N ILE A 14 0.60 1.89 -22.00
CA ILE A 14 0.45 0.44 -22.05
C ILE A 14 1.04 -0.18 -20.78
N LYS A 15 2.28 0.18 -20.44
CA LYS A 15 2.97 -0.33 -19.25
C LYS A 15 2.23 -0.02 -17.94
N ARG A 16 1.66 1.20 -17.82
CA ARG A 16 0.84 1.56 -16.66
C ARG A 16 -0.41 0.69 -16.55
N ASN A 17 -1.09 0.46 -17.68
CA ASN A 17 -2.30 -0.36 -17.71
C ASN A 17 -2.00 -1.83 -17.38
N GLU A 18 -0.86 -2.36 -17.80
CA GLU A 18 -0.38 -3.71 -17.46
C GLU A 18 -0.18 -3.83 -15.93
N ILE A 19 0.53 -2.88 -15.33
CA ILE A 19 0.74 -2.85 -13.87
C ILE A 19 -0.60 -2.71 -13.14
N GLU A 20 -1.47 -1.80 -13.57
CA GLU A 20 -2.80 -1.61 -12.97
C GLU A 20 -3.64 -2.89 -13.02
N THR A 21 -3.63 -3.58 -14.16
CA THR A 21 -4.35 -4.84 -14.35
C THR A 21 -3.80 -5.93 -13.42
N GLU A 22 -2.48 -6.06 -13.36
CA GLU A 22 -1.81 -7.03 -12.48
C GLU A 22 -2.14 -6.76 -11.00
N LEU A 23 -2.11 -5.49 -10.57
CA LEU A 23 -2.45 -5.09 -9.20
C LEU A 23 -3.92 -5.35 -8.85
N LYS A 24 -4.84 -5.28 -9.81
CA LYS A 24 -6.25 -5.65 -9.56
C LYS A 24 -6.42 -7.16 -9.41
N GLN A 25 -5.77 -7.93 -10.28
CA GLN A 25 -5.93 -9.38 -10.34
C GLN A 25 -5.28 -10.08 -9.15
N LYS A 26 -4.14 -9.57 -8.66
CA LYS A 26 -3.38 -10.20 -7.59
C LYS A 26 -3.68 -9.66 -6.19
N GLN A 27 -4.62 -8.71 -6.05
CA GLN A 27 -5.00 -8.21 -4.74
C GLN A 27 -5.67 -9.33 -3.94
N LEU A 28 -5.22 -9.53 -2.69
CA LEU A 28 -5.81 -10.50 -1.79
C LEU A 28 -7.28 -10.13 -1.50
N ASN A 29 -8.13 -11.16 -1.36
CA ASN A 29 -9.55 -10.94 -1.09
C ASN A 29 -9.79 -10.43 0.33
N ASP A 30 -9.08 -11.02 1.30
CA ASP A 30 -9.29 -10.86 2.74
C ASP A 30 -8.48 -9.70 3.36
N VAL A 31 -8.28 -8.63 2.58
CA VAL A 31 -7.61 -7.43 3.08
C VAL A 31 -8.59 -6.61 3.93
N PRO A 32 -8.22 -6.20 5.16
CA PRO A 32 -9.07 -5.35 5.98
C PRO A 32 -9.51 -4.08 5.24
N PRO A 33 -10.79 -3.66 5.33
CA PRO A 33 -11.31 -2.52 4.56
C PRO A 33 -10.55 -1.20 4.76
N SER A 34 -9.92 -1.03 5.92
CA SER A 34 -9.09 0.14 6.25
C SER A 34 -7.78 0.18 5.47
N LYS A 35 -7.26 -0.98 5.06
CA LYS A 35 -5.97 -1.16 4.38
C LYS A 35 -6.12 -1.52 2.90
N LYS A 36 -7.33 -1.88 2.46
CA LYS A 36 -7.61 -2.33 1.09
C LYS A 36 -7.48 -1.17 0.10
N LEU A 37 -6.59 -1.34 -0.88
CA LEU A 37 -6.43 -0.40 -1.99
C LEU A 37 -7.68 -0.46 -2.88
N ARG A 38 -8.36 0.67 -3.06
CA ARG A 38 -9.50 0.75 -3.99
C ARG A 38 -8.99 1.06 -5.39
N LEU A 39 -9.88 1.02 -6.39
CA LEU A 39 -9.55 1.32 -7.78
C LEU A 39 -8.72 2.61 -7.94
N TYR A 40 -9.17 3.71 -7.31
CA TYR A 40 -8.45 4.98 -7.34
C TYR A 40 -7.03 4.88 -6.75
N ASP A 41 -6.87 4.14 -5.66
CA ASP A 41 -5.58 3.94 -5.00
C ASP A 41 -4.65 3.07 -5.85
N ILE A 42 -5.18 2.00 -6.46
CA ILE A 42 -4.46 1.13 -7.38
C ILE A 42 -3.94 1.95 -8.58
N ASN A 43 -4.77 2.79 -9.18
CA ASN A 43 -4.37 3.62 -10.32
C ASN A 43 -3.25 4.59 -9.94
N ARG A 44 -3.32 5.17 -8.73
CA ARG A 44 -2.24 6.04 -8.20
C ARG A 44 -0.96 5.27 -7.96
N VAL A 45 -1.05 4.06 -7.43
CA VAL A 45 0.11 3.18 -7.23
C VAL A 45 0.73 2.84 -8.59
N ALA A 46 -0.06 2.30 -9.53
CA ALA A 46 0.39 1.92 -10.87
C ALA A 46 1.06 3.08 -11.61
N SER A 47 0.53 4.29 -11.49
CA SER A 47 1.07 5.49 -12.15
C SER A 47 2.45 5.92 -11.64
N ASN A 48 2.83 5.51 -10.43
CA ASN A 48 4.08 5.89 -9.78
C ASN A 48 5.07 4.73 -9.65
N LEU A 49 4.84 3.60 -10.34
CA LEU A 49 5.76 2.47 -10.36
C LEU A 49 6.52 2.40 -11.68
N THR A 50 7.82 2.09 -11.61
CA THR A 50 8.62 1.87 -12.82
C THR A 50 8.39 0.50 -13.47
N SER A 51 7.91 -0.50 -12.73
CA SER A 51 7.72 -1.87 -13.20
C SER A 51 6.79 -2.66 -12.25
N SER A 52 6.49 -3.92 -12.58
CA SER A 52 5.72 -4.83 -11.73
C SER A 52 6.33 -4.97 -10.33
N ILE A 53 5.49 -4.97 -9.29
CA ILE A 53 5.90 -5.24 -7.91
C ILE A 53 6.08 -6.75 -7.62
N PHE A 54 5.80 -7.61 -8.59
CA PHE A 54 5.83 -9.07 -8.45
C PHE A 54 7.02 -9.70 -9.19
N ASP A 55 7.91 -8.90 -9.77
CA ASP A 55 9.12 -9.39 -10.42
C ASP A 55 9.97 -10.22 -9.44
N ALA A 56 10.57 -11.30 -9.91
CA ALA A 56 11.34 -12.21 -9.06
C ALA A 56 12.58 -11.55 -8.46
N GLU A 57 13.23 -10.64 -9.18
CA GLU A 57 14.57 -10.13 -8.84
C GLU A 57 14.72 -8.62 -9.00
N LYS A 58 13.98 -7.99 -9.93
CA LYS A 58 14.19 -6.59 -10.29
C LYS A 58 13.45 -5.66 -9.36
N CYS A 59 14.08 -4.55 -8.99
CA CYS A 59 13.39 -3.52 -8.24
C CYS A 59 12.25 -2.89 -9.07
N SER A 60 11.11 -2.70 -8.42
CA SER A 60 10.08 -1.76 -8.87
C SER A 60 10.23 -0.50 -8.03
N LEU A 61 10.53 0.62 -8.67
CA LEU A 61 10.87 1.87 -7.97
C LEU A 61 9.67 2.80 -7.96
N TRP A 62 9.47 3.45 -6.82
CA TRP A 62 8.52 4.54 -6.71
C TRP A 62 9.06 5.82 -7.34
N THR A 63 8.31 6.40 -8.28
CA THR A 63 8.66 7.66 -8.97
C THR A 63 7.91 8.87 -8.44
N GLY A 64 6.96 8.66 -7.52
CA GLY A 64 6.21 9.73 -6.88
C GLY A 64 7.01 10.42 -5.77
N TYR A 65 6.31 11.21 -4.94
CA TYR A 65 6.93 11.92 -3.83
C TYR A 65 7.50 10.95 -2.77
N ILE A 66 8.74 11.19 -2.34
CA ILE A 66 9.47 10.41 -1.33
C ILE A 66 9.85 11.32 -0.17
N THR A 67 9.51 10.91 1.05
CA THR A 67 9.84 11.68 2.25
C THR A 67 11.30 11.46 2.64
N ASN A 68 11.97 12.51 3.13
CA ASN A 68 13.33 12.46 3.68
C ASN A 68 14.46 12.03 2.71
N ILE A 69 14.25 12.09 1.38
CA ILE A 69 15.28 11.66 0.40
C ILE A 69 16.65 12.38 0.58
N LYS A 70 16.64 13.60 1.11
CA LYS A 70 17.86 14.40 1.36
C LYS A 70 18.45 14.21 2.76
N ASN A 71 17.73 13.59 3.69
CA ASN A 71 18.14 13.47 5.09
C ASN A 71 18.75 12.10 5.38
N LYS A 72 20.06 11.98 5.25
CA LYS A 72 20.81 10.74 5.48
C LYS A 72 20.68 10.16 6.89
N LYS A 73 20.27 10.95 7.89
CA LYS A 73 20.10 10.49 9.28
C LYS A 73 18.75 9.81 9.53
N LYS A 74 17.76 10.02 8.65
CA LYS A 74 16.41 9.43 8.77
C LYS A 74 16.21 8.41 7.66
N GLY A 75 15.55 7.29 7.99
CA GLY A 75 15.18 6.29 6.99
C GLY A 75 14.29 6.91 5.90
N ILE A 76 14.49 6.47 4.66
CA ILE A 76 13.62 6.82 3.53
C ILE A 76 12.39 5.93 3.59
N TYR A 77 11.21 6.52 3.38
CA TYR A 77 9.97 5.78 3.20
C TYR A 77 8.95 6.63 2.43
N ILE A 78 7.99 5.94 1.82
CA ILE A 78 6.90 6.56 1.05
C ILE A 78 5.66 6.61 1.93
N ASN A 79 5.17 7.82 2.17
CA ASN A 79 3.86 8.04 2.80
C ASN A 79 2.78 7.97 1.73
N PHE A 80 1.79 7.10 1.96
CA PHE A 80 0.60 6.99 1.14
C PHE A 80 -0.61 7.54 1.90
N TYR A 81 -1.43 8.30 1.19
CA TYR A 81 -2.62 8.95 1.74
C TYR A 81 -3.83 8.42 1.00
N PHE A 82 -4.69 7.69 1.70
CA PHE A 82 -6.04 7.45 1.22
C PHE A 82 -6.83 8.76 1.23
N LYS A 83 -7.81 8.88 0.34
CA LYS A 83 -8.59 10.12 0.15
C LYS A 83 -9.14 10.71 1.46
N ASN A 84 -9.60 9.85 2.38
CA ASN A 84 -10.24 10.26 3.64
C ASN A 84 -9.59 9.61 4.89
N GLN A 85 -8.31 9.23 4.84
CA GLN A 85 -7.67 8.57 5.98
C GLN A 85 -6.29 9.14 6.32
N LYS A 86 -5.79 8.71 7.48
CA LYS A 86 -4.45 9.02 7.96
C LYS A 86 -3.39 8.45 7.02
N LYS A 87 -2.22 9.08 7.01
CA LYS A 87 -1.04 8.59 6.28
C LYS A 87 -0.68 7.17 6.73
N VAL A 88 -0.38 6.32 5.77
CA VAL A 88 0.14 4.96 6.00
C VAL A 88 1.41 4.78 5.18
N ALA A 89 2.36 4.00 5.68
CA ALA A 89 3.55 3.69 4.90
C ALA A 89 3.20 2.75 3.72
N LEU A 90 3.59 3.13 2.50
CA LEU A 90 3.21 2.41 1.28
C LEU A 90 3.62 0.94 1.31
N HIS A 91 4.83 0.63 1.79
CA HIS A 91 5.33 -0.75 1.85
C HIS A 91 4.46 -1.66 2.73
N ARG A 92 3.87 -1.13 3.82
CA ARG A 92 2.92 -1.88 4.66
C ARG A 92 1.64 -2.16 3.89
N LEU A 93 1.12 -1.17 3.17
CA LEU A 93 -0.07 -1.33 2.35
C LEU A 93 0.15 -2.37 1.25
N LEU A 94 1.24 -2.28 0.50
CA LEU A 94 1.57 -3.25 -0.54
C LEU A 94 1.67 -4.66 0.03
N TYR A 95 2.39 -4.84 1.14
CA TYR A 95 2.51 -6.13 1.80
C TYR A 95 1.14 -6.69 2.22
N SER A 96 0.33 -5.89 2.90
CA SER A 96 -1.02 -6.30 3.34
C SER A 96 -1.98 -6.61 2.20
N ASN A 97 -1.83 -5.95 1.05
CA ASN A 97 -2.72 -6.16 -0.09
C ASN A 97 -2.30 -7.33 -0.98
N TYR A 98 -1.02 -7.73 -0.98
CA TYR A 98 -0.49 -8.62 -2.02
C TYR A 98 0.40 -9.75 -1.53
N LYS A 99 0.88 -9.71 -0.27
CA LYS A 99 1.82 -10.72 0.27
C LYS A 99 1.31 -11.40 1.52
N GLY A 100 0.65 -10.68 2.42
CA GLY A 100 0.00 -11.28 3.58
C GLY A 100 -0.31 -10.32 4.72
N ALA A 101 -0.95 -10.83 5.76
CA ALA A 101 -1.33 -10.05 6.93
C ALA A 101 -0.11 -9.45 7.65
N LEU A 102 -0.31 -8.25 8.18
CA LEU A 102 0.72 -7.49 8.87
C LEU A 102 0.15 -6.81 10.12
N LEU A 103 0.72 -7.16 11.27
CA LEU A 103 0.35 -6.59 12.56
C LEU A 103 0.98 -5.21 12.74
N ASP A 104 0.41 -4.40 13.62
CA ASP A 104 0.95 -3.06 13.92
C ASP A 104 2.37 -3.12 14.51
N SER A 105 2.69 -4.20 15.24
CA SER A 105 4.04 -4.49 15.75
C SER A 105 5.01 -4.97 14.69
N ASP A 106 4.53 -5.58 13.59
CA ASP A 106 5.41 -6.10 12.56
C ASP A 106 6.14 -4.95 11.86
N TYR A 107 7.37 -5.18 11.41
CA TYR A 107 8.11 -4.23 10.59
C TYR A 107 8.64 -4.90 9.31
N ILE A 108 8.87 -4.10 8.28
CA ILE A 108 9.38 -4.57 6.99
C ILE A 108 10.80 -4.05 6.80
N LYS A 109 11.73 -4.95 6.47
CA LYS A 109 13.06 -4.60 5.96
C LYS A 109 13.16 -4.95 4.49
N TYR A 110 14.03 -4.22 3.80
CA TYR A 110 14.33 -4.44 2.40
C TYR A 110 15.59 -5.27 2.23
N SER A 111 15.55 -6.27 1.36
CA SER A 111 16.73 -7.07 0.98
C SER A 111 17.57 -6.42 -0.12
N CYS A 112 17.02 -5.47 -0.88
CA CYS A 112 17.72 -4.74 -1.94
C CYS A 112 18.34 -3.41 -1.46
N ASP A 113 19.19 -2.81 -2.30
CA ASP A 113 19.86 -1.54 -2.01
C ASP A 113 18.92 -0.31 -2.04
N ASN A 114 17.80 -0.41 -2.75
CA ASN A 114 16.81 0.66 -2.92
C ASN A 114 15.85 0.76 -1.73
N LYS A 115 16.40 0.76 -0.50
CA LYS A 115 15.65 0.70 0.76
C LYS A 115 14.69 1.88 0.88
N GLY A 116 13.41 1.58 1.13
CA GLY A 116 12.37 2.60 1.31
C GLY A 116 11.82 3.24 0.03
N ILE A 117 12.40 2.91 -1.13
CA ILE A 117 11.96 3.37 -2.47
C ILE A 117 11.42 2.20 -3.29
N CYS A 118 11.99 1.01 -3.10
CA CYS A 118 11.54 -0.20 -3.76
C CYS A 118 10.13 -0.61 -3.30
N CYS A 119 9.30 -1.00 -4.25
CA CYS A 119 7.94 -1.48 -4.07
C CYS A 119 7.80 -2.98 -4.40
N ASN A 120 8.87 -3.65 -4.85
CA ASN A 120 8.82 -5.09 -5.12
C ASN A 120 8.59 -5.90 -3.82
N LEU A 121 7.57 -6.74 -3.83
CA LEU A 121 7.15 -7.58 -2.70
C LEU A 121 8.17 -8.65 -2.34
N ASN A 122 8.92 -9.17 -3.31
CA ASN A 122 9.98 -10.15 -3.09
C ASN A 122 11.18 -9.53 -2.36
N HIS A 123 11.33 -8.21 -2.43
CA HIS A 123 12.34 -7.48 -1.68
C HIS A 123 11.90 -7.04 -0.27
N MET A 124 10.65 -7.33 0.12
CA MET A 124 10.11 -7.01 1.44
C MET A 124 10.14 -8.24 2.35
N VAL A 125 10.89 -8.13 3.44
CA VAL A 125 11.01 -9.16 4.46
C VAL A 125 10.28 -8.69 5.72
N LYS A 126 9.26 -9.44 6.16
CA LYS A 126 8.50 -9.18 7.38
C LYS A 126 9.28 -9.71 8.58
N PHE A 127 9.33 -8.91 9.63
CA PHE A 127 9.80 -9.31 10.95
C PHE A 127 8.68 -9.02 11.95
N SER A 128 8.37 -10.00 12.78
CA SER A 128 7.43 -9.86 13.87
C SER A 128 8.21 -9.72 15.18
N CYS A 129 7.80 -8.81 16.06
CA CYS A 129 8.39 -8.63 17.40
C CYS A 129 8.01 -9.76 18.37
N ILE A 130 7.66 -10.91 17.83
CA ILE A 130 7.30 -12.10 18.55
C ILE A 130 8.60 -12.89 18.57
N ASP A 131 9.35 -12.73 19.66
CA ASP A 131 10.49 -13.60 19.96
C ASP A 131 10.05 -15.07 19.84
N GLU A 132 10.99 -15.96 19.49
CA GLU A 132 10.80 -17.35 19.04
C GLU A 132 10.07 -18.30 20.04
N GLU A 133 9.39 -17.78 21.05
CA GLU A 133 8.77 -18.52 22.16
C GLU A 133 7.24 -18.32 22.32
N MET A 134 6.54 -17.67 21.39
CA MET A 134 5.07 -17.54 21.51
C MET A 134 4.30 -18.66 20.80
N ASN A 135 3.43 -19.33 21.55
CA ASN A 135 2.56 -20.41 21.05
C ASN A 135 1.50 -19.87 20.07
N ASN A 136 1.08 -20.72 19.11
CA ASN A 136 0.21 -20.36 17.98
C ASN A 136 -1.14 -19.72 18.41
N GLU A 137 -1.66 -20.12 19.57
CA GLU A 137 -2.90 -19.59 20.16
C GLU A 137 -2.81 -18.08 20.49
N GLU A 138 -1.65 -17.60 20.93
CA GLU A 138 -1.47 -16.20 21.30
C GLU A 138 -1.33 -15.30 20.07
N TYR A 139 -0.77 -15.83 18.97
CA TYR A 139 -0.75 -15.16 17.68
C TYR A 139 -2.18 -14.98 17.13
N GLU A 140 -3.00 -16.02 17.17
CA GLU A 140 -4.41 -15.91 16.78
C GLU A 140 -5.19 -14.93 17.65
N LYS A 141 -4.92 -14.90 18.97
CA LYS A 141 -5.57 -13.93 19.86
C LYS A 141 -5.22 -12.49 19.48
N LYS A 142 -3.95 -12.19 19.17
CA LYS A 142 -3.53 -10.86 18.70
C LYS A 142 -4.13 -10.50 17.34
N GLN A 143 -4.32 -11.47 16.44
CA GLN A 143 -5.05 -11.27 15.18
C GLN A 143 -6.50 -10.86 15.46
N ARG A 144 -7.22 -11.61 16.32
CA ARG A 144 -8.60 -11.31 16.73
C ARG A 144 -8.73 -9.94 17.38
N GLU A 145 -7.83 -9.59 18.31
CA GLU A 145 -7.83 -8.28 18.97
C GLU A 145 -7.59 -7.11 17.98
N ASN A 146 -6.74 -7.30 16.97
CA ASN A 146 -6.55 -6.29 15.93
C ASN A 146 -7.79 -6.14 15.04
N GLU A 147 -8.45 -7.24 14.68
CA GLU A 147 -9.72 -7.19 13.94
C GLU A 147 -10.82 -6.46 14.73
N GLU A 148 -10.90 -6.67 16.04
CA GLU A 148 -11.83 -5.95 16.91
C GLU A 148 -11.51 -4.44 16.99
N LYS A 149 -10.22 -4.09 17.12
CA LYS A 149 -9.77 -2.68 17.09
C LYS A 149 -10.10 -2.01 15.75
N GLU A 150 -9.99 -2.73 14.64
CA GLU A 150 -10.40 -2.22 13.32
C GLU A 150 -11.92 -2.03 13.23
N LYS A 151 -12.73 -2.97 13.73
CA LYS A 151 -14.20 -2.85 13.78
C LYS A 151 -14.65 -1.65 14.61
N CYS A 152 -14.04 -1.38 15.77
CA CYS A 152 -14.35 -0.19 16.59
C CYS A 152 -13.95 1.13 15.90
N LYS A 153 -12.84 1.17 15.16
CA LYS A 153 -12.44 2.37 14.39
C LYS A 153 -13.40 2.67 13.23
N VAL A 154 -13.94 1.65 12.58
CA VAL A 154 -14.94 1.83 11.50
C VAL A 154 -16.28 2.35 12.06
N LYS A 155 -16.74 1.84 13.21
CA LYS A 155 -17.99 2.31 13.85
C LYS A 155 -17.94 3.80 14.23
N ASN A 156 -16.80 4.29 14.71
CA ASN A 156 -16.64 5.71 15.07
C ASN A 156 -16.63 6.67 13.87
N ASN A 157 -16.36 6.19 12.65
CA ASN A 157 -16.42 7.01 11.43
C ASN A 157 -17.82 7.07 10.79
N VAL A 158 -18.76 6.19 11.18
CA VAL A 158 -20.13 6.16 10.64
C VAL A 158 -21.05 7.12 11.42
N LEU A 159 -20.69 7.53 12.63
CA LEU A 159 -21.49 8.43 13.49
C LEU A 159 -21.38 9.94 13.17
N MET A 160 -20.91 10.33 11.98
CA MET A 160 -20.89 11.75 11.54
C MET A 160 -21.41 11.95 10.11
N ILE A 161 -22.46 11.22 9.73
CA ILE A 161 -23.30 11.60 8.61
C ILE A 161 -24.73 11.47 9.11
N ASP A 162 -25.27 12.56 9.64
CA ASP A 162 -26.69 12.92 9.64
C ASP A 162 -26.77 14.29 10.35
N ASP A 163 -26.86 15.36 9.55
CA ASP A 163 -27.89 16.38 9.68
C ASP A 163 -27.67 17.52 8.67
N ASP A 164 -28.72 17.70 7.87
CA ASP A 164 -29.18 18.95 7.24
C ASP A 164 -28.45 19.49 6.00
N PHE A 165 -29.05 19.26 4.82
CA PHE A 165 -29.39 20.37 3.93
C PHE A 165 -30.48 19.92 2.93
N THR A 166 -31.70 20.41 3.15
CA THR A 166 -32.74 20.42 2.12
C THR A 166 -32.39 21.48 1.07
N ILE A 167 -32.27 21.08 -0.20
CA ILE A 167 -32.32 22.01 -1.33
C ILE A 167 -33.60 21.70 -2.11
N ARG A 168 -34.56 22.62 -2.03
CA ARG A 168 -35.70 22.69 -2.93
C ARG A 168 -35.20 22.96 -4.35
N ILE A 169 -35.77 22.22 -5.29
CA ILE A 169 -35.72 22.49 -6.72
C ILE A 169 -36.94 23.37 -7.04
N ASP A 170 -36.66 24.43 -7.80
CA ASP A 170 -37.53 25.48 -8.37
C ASP A 170 -38.16 26.53 -7.42
#